data_AF-A0A925RIC2-F1
#
_entry.id   AF-A0A925RIC2-F1
#
_cell.length_a   1.000
_cell.length_b   1.000
_cell.length_c   1.000
_cell.angle_alpha   90.00
_cell.angle_beta   90.00
_cell.angle_gamma   90.00
#
_symmetry.space_group_name_H-M   'P 1'
#
loop_
_entity.id
_entity.type
_entity.pdbx_description
1 polymer ?
#
loop_
_entity_poly.entity_id
_entity_poly.type
_entity_poly.pdbx_seq_one_letter_code
_entity_poly.pdbx_strand_id
1 'polypeptide(L)'
;MKIGKWCVKAVFVLLASSGIGLPAQAVQLADGRTYFVQPPRFEGATATQKTAYFWGSTYYFTLTVPENAGESLQTVMIAPEDGPDRARFDVRQTEAVAKTSDREARLLLKEVTQDPQTRAITVTFDSPVAPGSTVRIGLYATRNPDVGGVYLYGVTAYPTGEKPYGQFLGYGRIQITDREFFR
;
A
#
# COMPACT_ATOMS: atom_id res chain seq x y z
N MET A 1 -49.12 -11.99 70.65
CA MET A 1 -49.04 -12.64 69.33
C MET A 1 -48.90 -11.54 68.28
N LYS A 2 -47.69 -11.29 67.76
CA LYS A 2 -47.36 -10.11 66.93
C LYS A 2 -47.62 -10.42 65.44
N ILE A 3 -48.23 -9.43 64.80
CA ILE A 3 -48.60 -9.34 63.38
C ILE A 3 -47.40 -8.76 62.62
N GLY A 4 -47.15 -9.17 61.38
CA GLY A 4 -46.14 -8.51 60.54
C GLY A 4 -46.04 -9.07 59.12
N LYS A 5 -46.91 -8.58 58.23
CA LYS A 5 -46.81 -8.73 56.76
C LYS A 5 -45.54 -8.03 56.26
N TRP A 6 -44.81 -8.64 55.33
CA TRP A 6 -43.71 -7.98 54.60
C TRP A 6 -44.06 -7.88 53.10
N CYS A 7 -44.11 -6.64 52.62
CA CYS A 7 -44.21 -6.27 51.21
C CYS A 7 -42.88 -6.52 50.50
N VAL A 8 -42.92 -7.16 49.33
CA VAL A 8 -41.79 -7.19 48.39
C VAL A 8 -41.82 -5.90 47.56
N LYS A 9 -40.74 -5.11 47.61
CA LYS A 9 -40.52 -3.99 46.68
C LYS A 9 -39.83 -4.52 45.43
N ALA A 10 -40.48 -4.37 44.27
CA ALA A 10 -39.85 -4.61 42.97
C ALA A 10 -38.93 -3.43 42.63
N VAL A 11 -37.66 -3.73 42.31
CA VAL A 11 -36.69 -2.76 41.81
C VAL A 11 -36.63 -2.89 40.29
N PHE A 12 -36.99 -1.81 39.58
CA PHE A 12 -36.78 -1.69 38.14
C PHE A 12 -35.32 -1.33 37.88
N VAL A 13 -34.59 -2.19 37.17
CA VAL A 13 -33.24 -1.90 36.65
C VAL A 13 -33.37 -1.42 35.22
N LEU A 14 -33.04 -0.16 34.97
CA LEU A 14 -32.89 0.43 33.64
C LEU A 14 -31.52 0.02 33.08
N LEU A 15 -31.51 -0.81 32.03
CA LEU A 15 -30.30 -1.11 31.25
C LEU A 15 -29.99 0.05 30.31
N ALA A 16 -28.97 0.83 30.65
CA ALA A 16 -28.33 1.74 29.71
C ALA A 16 -27.42 0.93 28.77
N SER A 17 -27.82 0.81 27.51
CA SER A 17 -27.00 0.19 26.46
C SER A 17 -25.92 1.16 25.99
N SER A 18 -24.74 1.10 26.63
CA SER A 18 -23.53 1.73 26.11
C SER A 18 -23.02 0.93 24.91
N GLY A 19 -23.06 1.54 23.73
CA GLY A 19 -22.47 0.96 22.52
C GLY A 19 -20.95 0.86 22.65
N ILE A 20 -20.46 -0.36 22.85
CA ILE A 20 -19.04 -0.68 22.78
C ILE A 20 -18.67 -0.71 21.30
N GLY A 21 -18.03 0.34 20.80
CA GLY A 21 -17.29 0.27 19.54
C GLY A 21 -16.17 -0.73 19.73
N LEU A 22 -16.23 -1.87 19.04
CA LEU A 22 -15.15 -2.84 19.08
C LEU A 22 -13.90 -2.18 18.49
N PRO A 23 -12.75 -2.20 19.19
CA PRO A 23 -11.49 -1.83 18.56
C PRO A 23 -11.26 -2.84 17.43
N ALA A 24 -10.84 -2.36 16.25
CA ALA A 24 -10.34 -3.22 15.20
C ALA A 24 -9.16 -4.01 15.77
N GLN A 25 -9.43 -5.27 16.16
CA GLN A 25 -8.40 -6.16 16.66
C GLN A 25 -7.54 -6.52 15.47
N ALA A 26 -6.30 -6.03 15.49
CA ALA A 26 -5.23 -6.53 14.64
C ALA A 26 -5.26 -8.05 14.66
N VAL A 27 -5.50 -8.69 13.51
CA VAL A 27 -5.49 -10.16 13.42
C VAL A 27 -4.02 -10.58 13.34
N GLN A 28 -3.36 -10.64 14.48
CA GLN A 28 -2.14 -11.42 14.61
C GLN A 28 -2.56 -12.89 14.58
N LEU A 29 -2.22 -13.60 13.51
CA LEU A 29 -2.41 -15.04 13.46
C LEU A 29 -1.47 -15.69 14.49
N ALA A 30 -1.74 -16.95 14.86
CA ALA A 30 -0.99 -17.68 15.89
C ALA A 30 0.53 -17.79 15.62
N ASP A 31 0.98 -17.48 14.41
CA ASP A 31 2.39 -17.41 14.00
C ASP A 31 3.08 -16.08 14.39
N GLY A 32 2.34 -15.12 14.97
CA GLY A 32 2.81 -13.81 15.39
C GLY A 32 3.06 -12.85 14.22
N ARG A 33 2.60 -13.17 13.01
CA ARG A 33 2.69 -12.28 11.85
C ARG A 33 1.43 -11.42 11.72
N THR A 34 1.60 -10.22 11.20
CA THR A 34 0.49 -9.32 10.88
C THR A 34 0.14 -9.42 9.42
N TYR A 35 -1.15 -9.60 9.12
CA TYR A 35 -1.69 -9.74 7.78
C TYR A 35 -2.76 -8.69 7.52
N PHE A 36 -2.98 -8.36 6.25
CA PHE A 36 -4.22 -7.71 5.86
C PHE A 36 -5.37 -8.71 5.96
N VAL A 37 -6.52 -8.27 6.46
CA VAL A 37 -7.78 -9.02 6.39
C VAL A 37 -8.26 -9.08 4.94
N GLN A 38 -8.32 -7.91 4.30
CA GLN A 38 -8.53 -7.77 2.87
C GLN A 38 -7.30 -7.10 2.26
N PRO A 39 -6.51 -7.79 1.43
CA PRO A 39 -5.34 -7.21 0.79
C PRO A 39 -5.63 -5.92 0.01
N PRO A 40 -4.67 -4.98 -0.04
CA PRO A 40 -4.67 -3.93 -1.03
C PRO A 40 -4.81 -4.51 -2.44
N ARG A 41 -5.44 -3.77 -3.34
CA ARG A 41 -5.50 -4.11 -4.77
C ARG A 41 -4.49 -3.28 -5.53
N PHE A 42 -3.81 -3.89 -6.47
CA PHE A 42 -2.97 -3.17 -7.41
C PHE A 42 -3.81 -2.78 -8.63
N GLU A 43 -3.93 -1.47 -8.86
CA GLU A 43 -4.80 -0.91 -9.90
C GLU A 43 -4.04 -0.75 -11.23
N GLY A 44 -2.72 -0.55 -11.19
CA GLY A 44 -1.89 -0.57 -12.39
C GLY A 44 -0.60 0.25 -12.29
N ALA A 45 0.15 0.22 -13.38
CA ALA A 45 1.36 1.02 -13.56
C ALA A 45 1.33 1.80 -14.87
N THR A 46 1.94 2.99 -14.88
CA THR A 46 2.13 3.81 -16.07
C THR A 46 3.44 4.57 -16.00
N ALA A 47 3.96 5.03 -17.13
CA ALA A 47 5.10 5.92 -17.21
C ALA A 47 4.70 7.20 -17.94
N THR A 48 5.20 8.35 -17.50
CA THR A 48 4.95 9.63 -18.17
C THR A 48 5.55 9.66 -19.57
N GLN A 49 6.74 9.09 -19.73
CA GLN A 49 7.45 8.99 -21.00
C GLN A 49 7.73 7.52 -21.31
N LYS A 50 7.28 7.06 -22.48
CA LYS A 50 7.28 5.65 -22.89
C LYS A 50 8.22 5.37 -24.06
N THR A 51 9.19 6.22 -24.32
CA THR A 51 10.20 5.99 -25.37
C THR A 51 11.47 5.40 -24.77
N ALA A 52 12.04 4.41 -25.44
CA ALA A 52 13.33 3.85 -25.07
C ALA A 52 14.42 4.94 -25.03
N TYR A 53 15.35 4.81 -24.09
CA TYR A 53 16.44 5.75 -23.84
C TYR A 53 16.00 7.20 -23.49
N PHE A 54 14.72 7.42 -23.18
CA PHE A 54 14.24 8.73 -22.75
C PHE A 54 14.77 9.09 -21.36
N TRP A 55 15.22 10.33 -21.19
CA TRP A 55 15.75 10.85 -19.94
C TRP A 55 14.66 11.56 -19.15
N GLY A 56 14.48 11.19 -17.89
CA GLY A 56 13.48 11.80 -17.01
C GLY A 56 12.04 11.35 -17.31
N SER A 57 11.66 10.20 -16.75
CA SER A 57 10.29 9.66 -16.79
C SER A 57 9.85 9.32 -15.37
N THR A 58 8.58 9.51 -15.03
CA THR A 58 8.05 9.10 -13.73
C THR A 58 7.14 7.90 -13.92
N TYR A 59 7.44 6.83 -13.19
CA TYR A 59 6.72 5.58 -13.22
C TYR A 59 5.76 5.58 -12.05
N TYR A 60 4.46 5.63 -12.33
CA TYR A 60 3.43 5.64 -11.32
C TYR A 60 2.89 4.23 -11.10
N PHE A 61 2.81 3.83 -9.82
CA PHE A 61 2.19 2.60 -9.35
C PHE A 61 1.02 2.98 -8.47
N THR A 62 -0.18 2.53 -8.84
CA THR A 62 -1.41 2.86 -8.13
C THR A 62 -2.00 1.62 -7.47
N LEU A 63 -2.36 1.77 -6.20
CA LEU A 63 -2.92 0.72 -5.38
C LEU A 63 -4.02 1.28 -4.49
N THR A 64 -5.05 0.47 -4.24
CA THR A 64 -6.16 0.83 -3.36
C THR A 64 -6.12 -0.06 -2.12
N VAL A 65 -6.05 0.57 -0.95
CA VAL A 65 -6.21 -0.10 0.35
C VAL A 65 -7.71 -0.11 0.67
N PRO A 66 -8.38 -1.27 0.69
CA PRO A 66 -9.82 -1.32 0.92
C PRO A 66 -10.17 -0.90 2.35
N GLU A 67 -11.39 -0.41 2.58
CA GLU A 67 -11.85 0.02 3.92
C GLU A 67 -11.80 -1.11 4.96
N ASN A 68 -12.07 -2.34 4.53
CA ASN A 68 -12.00 -3.54 5.34
C ASN A 68 -10.62 -4.24 5.29
N ALA A 69 -9.54 -3.51 5.02
CA ALA A 69 -8.19 -4.06 4.99
C ALA A 69 -7.73 -4.65 6.34
N GLY A 70 -8.37 -4.23 7.44
CA GLY A 70 -8.03 -4.62 8.81
C GLY A 70 -6.80 -3.88 9.33
N GLU A 71 -5.72 -3.83 8.53
CA GLU A 71 -4.46 -3.18 8.86
C GLU A 71 -4.13 -2.04 7.89
N SER A 72 -3.33 -1.08 8.36
CA SER A 72 -2.83 0.01 7.53
C SER A 72 -1.66 -0.45 6.66
N LEU A 73 -1.50 0.15 5.49
CA LEU A 73 -0.36 -0.11 4.61
C LEU A 73 0.88 0.64 5.08
N GLN A 74 1.95 -0.07 5.39
CA GLN A 74 3.20 0.51 5.90
C GLN A 74 4.30 0.60 4.83
N THR A 75 4.43 -0.45 4.02
CA THR A 75 5.53 -0.57 3.05
C THR A 75 5.03 -1.15 1.75
N VAL A 76 5.58 -0.68 0.63
CA VAL A 76 5.37 -1.23 -0.71
C VAL A 76 6.72 -1.54 -1.34
N MET A 77 6.88 -2.77 -1.81
CA MET A 77 8.03 -3.19 -2.59
C MET A 77 7.64 -3.30 -4.06
N ILE A 78 8.45 -2.72 -4.93
CA ILE A 78 8.30 -2.71 -6.38
C ILE A 78 9.56 -3.36 -6.96
N ALA A 79 9.45 -4.61 -7.40
CA ALA A 79 10.56 -5.40 -7.90
C ALA A 79 10.47 -5.50 -9.43
N PRO A 80 11.49 -5.06 -10.19
CA PRO A 80 11.52 -5.35 -11.62
C PRO A 80 11.66 -6.85 -11.84
N GLU A 81 10.93 -7.40 -12.81
CA GLU A 81 11.16 -8.76 -13.29
C GLU A 81 12.53 -8.85 -14.00
N ASP A 82 13.09 -10.06 -14.12
CA ASP A 82 14.29 -10.29 -14.90
C ASP A 82 14.05 -9.98 -16.39
N GLY A 83 15.02 -9.30 -16.98
CA GLY A 83 14.96 -8.84 -18.36
C GLY A 83 16.34 -8.38 -18.83
N PRO A 84 16.54 -8.30 -20.16
CA PRO A 84 17.83 -7.94 -20.74
C PRO A 84 18.24 -6.48 -20.45
N ASP A 85 17.30 -5.66 -19.99
CA ASP A 85 17.46 -4.23 -19.77
C ASP A 85 16.44 -3.70 -18.74
N ARG A 86 16.68 -2.53 -18.14
CA ARG A 86 15.88 -1.98 -17.04
C ARG A 86 15.94 -0.44 -16.98
N ALA A 87 14.85 0.15 -16.49
CA ALA A 87 14.84 1.58 -16.15
C ALA A 87 15.81 1.87 -14.99
N ARG A 88 16.40 3.08 -15.01
CA ARG A 88 17.34 3.55 -13.99
C ARG A 88 16.66 4.56 -13.07
N PHE A 89 16.32 4.15 -11.86
CA PHE A 89 15.63 4.99 -10.89
C PHE A 89 16.60 5.79 -10.00
N ASP A 90 16.24 7.05 -9.70
CA ASP A 90 16.79 7.78 -8.55
C ASP A 90 15.77 7.73 -7.42
N VAL A 91 15.98 6.83 -6.47
CA VAL A 91 15.05 6.59 -5.36
C VAL A 91 14.83 7.81 -4.47
N ARG A 92 15.77 8.77 -4.46
CA ARG A 92 15.65 10.01 -3.66
C ARG A 92 14.58 10.96 -4.19
N GLN A 93 14.18 10.77 -5.44
CA GLN A 93 13.11 11.53 -6.09
C GLN A 93 11.77 10.76 -6.09
N THR A 94 11.65 9.74 -5.24
CA THR A 94 10.39 9.03 -5.05
C THR A 94 9.38 9.93 -4.36
N GLU A 95 8.16 9.95 -4.88
CA GLU A 95 7.04 10.67 -4.29
C GLU A 95 5.85 9.74 -4.11
N ALA A 96 5.00 10.02 -3.13
CA ALA A 96 3.75 9.31 -2.98
C ALA A 96 2.63 10.26 -2.58
N VAL A 97 1.43 9.99 -3.06
CA VAL A 97 0.21 10.68 -2.66
C VAL A 97 -0.85 9.65 -2.27
N ALA A 98 -1.70 10.01 -1.32
CA ALA A 98 -2.90 9.27 -0.99
C ALA A 98 -4.13 10.13 -1.27
N LYS A 99 -5.12 9.51 -1.90
CA LYS A 99 -6.45 10.06 -2.09
C LYS A 99 -7.45 9.27 -1.24
N THR A 100 -8.22 9.98 -0.43
CA THR A 100 -9.43 9.48 0.23
C THR A 100 -10.65 10.13 -0.43
N SER A 101 -11.87 9.83 0.04
CA SER A 101 -13.12 10.43 -0.49
C SER A 101 -13.05 11.96 -0.55
N ASP A 102 -12.46 12.59 0.47
CA ASP A 102 -12.61 14.02 0.71
C ASP A 102 -11.35 14.83 0.41
N ARG A 103 -10.20 14.18 0.18
CA ARG A 103 -8.90 14.86 0.05
C ARG A 103 -7.87 14.04 -0.71
N GLU A 104 -6.92 14.74 -1.32
CA GLU A 104 -5.64 14.19 -1.79
C GLU A 104 -4.51 14.89 -1.04
N ALA A 105 -3.54 14.11 -0.57
CA ALA A 105 -2.40 14.63 0.19
C ALA A 105 -1.10 13.90 -0.19
N ARG A 106 0.02 14.64 -0.18
CA ARG A 106 1.36 14.06 -0.28
C ARG A 106 1.65 13.25 0.99
N LEU A 107 2.19 12.05 0.81
CA LEU A 107 2.65 11.20 1.90
C LEU A 107 4.12 11.49 2.18
N LEU A 108 4.47 11.60 3.45
CA LEU A 108 5.86 11.58 3.89
C LEU A 108 6.38 10.14 3.83
N LEU A 109 7.61 9.99 3.38
CA LEU A 109 8.29 8.70 3.26
C LEU A 109 9.36 8.63 4.34
N LYS A 110 9.31 7.56 5.15
CA LYS A 110 10.34 7.29 6.16
C LYS A 110 11.66 6.96 5.49
N GLU A 111 11.58 6.09 4.48
CA GLU A 111 12.74 5.55 3.79
C GLU A 111 12.34 5.04 2.40
N VAL A 112 13.25 5.21 1.44
CA VAL A 112 13.18 4.54 0.15
C VAL A 112 14.54 3.94 -0.16
N THR A 113 14.59 2.62 -0.33
CA THR A 113 15.81 1.88 -0.63
C THR A 113 15.70 1.16 -1.96
N GLN A 114 16.85 0.86 -2.57
CA GLN A 114 16.94 -0.04 -3.70
C GLN A 114 17.96 -1.14 -3.39
N ASP A 115 17.53 -2.39 -3.53
CA ASP A 115 18.42 -3.52 -3.41
C ASP A 115 19.40 -3.54 -4.60
N PRO A 116 20.73 -3.65 -4.37
CA PRO A 116 21.71 -3.54 -5.44
C PRO A 116 21.71 -4.74 -6.40
N GLN A 117 21.23 -5.90 -5.98
CA GLN A 117 21.25 -7.15 -6.77
C GLN A 117 19.97 -7.30 -7.58
N THR A 118 18.82 -7.26 -6.89
CA THR A 118 17.49 -7.46 -7.46
C THR A 118 16.92 -6.18 -8.06
N ARG A 119 17.48 -5.01 -7.72
CA ARG A 119 16.99 -3.68 -8.11
C ARG A 119 15.58 -3.37 -7.59
N ALA A 120 15.06 -4.19 -6.67
CA ALA A 120 13.78 -3.96 -6.01
C ALA A 120 13.82 -2.67 -5.20
N ILE A 121 12.80 -1.85 -5.34
CA ILE A 121 12.65 -0.58 -4.64
C ILE A 121 11.62 -0.77 -3.53
N THR A 122 12.03 -0.48 -2.30
CA THR A 122 11.17 -0.58 -1.12
C THR A 122 10.85 0.82 -0.63
N VAL A 123 9.57 1.16 -0.61
CA VAL A 123 9.03 2.45 -0.17
C VAL A 123 8.34 2.25 1.17
N THR A 124 8.86 2.86 2.23
CA THR A 124 8.27 2.82 3.57
C THR A 124 7.68 4.18 3.90
N PHE A 125 6.38 4.23 4.19
CA PHE A 125 5.68 5.46 4.55
C PHE A 125 6.07 5.90 5.97
N ASP A 126 6.16 7.21 6.20
CA ASP A 126 6.44 7.75 7.53
C ASP A 126 5.27 7.50 8.50
N SER A 127 4.06 7.83 8.05
CA SER A 127 2.81 7.42 8.69
C SER A 127 2.14 6.32 7.86
N PRO A 128 1.66 5.23 8.47
CA PRO A 128 0.93 4.19 7.76
C PRO A 128 -0.26 4.76 6.98
N VAL A 129 -0.51 4.26 5.78
CA VAL A 129 -1.66 4.66 4.98
C VAL A 129 -2.90 3.90 5.47
N ALA A 130 -3.90 4.67 5.91
CA ALA A 130 -5.14 4.13 6.43
C ALA A 130 -5.97 3.37 5.37
N PRO A 131 -6.75 2.36 5.79
CA PRO A 131 -7.79 1.74 4.98
C PRO A 131 -8.72 2.75 4.30
N GLY A 132 -9.25 2.42 3.11
CA GLY A 132 -10.11 3.30 2.32
C GLY A 132 -9.36 4.32 1.45
N SER A 133 -8.04 4.18 1.31
CA SER A 133 -7.20 5.11 0.56
C SER A 133 -6.76 4.54 -0.78
N THR A 134 -6.63 5.40 -1.80
CA THR A 134 -5.91 5.08 -3.03
C THR A 134 -4.55 5.76 -3.01
N VAL A 135 -3.48 4.97 -3.07
CA VAL A 135 -2.10 5.44 -3.06
C VAL A 135 -1.54 5.41 -4.46
N ARG A 136 -0.82 6.46 -4.83
CA ARG A 136 -0.05 6.53 -6.07
C ARG A 136 1.41 6.87 -5.73
N ILE A 137 2.30 5.94 -6.05
CA ILE A 137 3.75 6.05 -5.85
C ILE A 137 4.38 6.41 -7.18
N GLY A 138 5.13 7.50 -7.25
CA GLY A 138 5.91 7.91 -8.42
C GLY A 138 7.39 7.61 -8.21
N LEU A 139 7.96 6.73 -9.02
CA LEU A 139 9.39 6.48 -9.09
C LEU A 139 10.00 7.24 -10.25
N TYR A 140 10.96 8.13 -9.98
CA TYR A 140 11.64 8.87 -11.03
C TYR A 140 12.72 8.01 -11.70
N ALA A 141 12.47 7.64 -12.95
CA ALA A 141 13.47 7.05 -13.83
C ALA A 141 14.31 8.17 -14.46
N THR A 142 15.57 8.26 -14.03
CA THR A 142 16.59 9.11 -14.67
C THR A 142 16.75 8.74 -16.14
N ARG A 143 16.59 7.46 -16.47
CA ARG A 143 16.56 6.95 -17.83
C ARG A 143 15.63 5.76 -17.95
N ASN A 144 14.81 5.76 -19.00
CA ASN A 144 14.10 4.57 -19.45
C ASN A 144 15.07 3.46 -19.87
N PRO A 145 14.58 2.22 -20.03
CA PRO A 145 15.33 1.16 -20.70
C PRO A 145 15.82 1.61 -22.07
N ASP A 146 16.96 1.10 -22.49
CA ASP A 146 17.64 1.36 -23.76
C ASP A 146 16.91 0.75 -24.97
N VAL A 147 16.09 -0.29 -24.77
CA VAL A 147 15.28 -0.92 -25.83
C VAL A 147 13.77 -0.81 -25.56
N GLY A 148 12.95 -0.91 -26.61
CA GLY A 148 11.51 -1.06 -26.48
C GLY A 148 11.12 -2.44 -25.94
N GLY A 149 9.94 -2.53 -25.34
CA GLY A 149 9.42 -3.79 -24.80
C GLY A 149 8.37 -3.60 -23.71
N VAL A 150 7.94 -4.73 -23.14
CA VAL A 150 7.09 -4.76 -21.94
C VAL A 150 7.97 -4.96 -20.72
N TYR A 151 7.95 -4.00 -19.81
CA TYR A 151 8.68 -4.06 -18.55
C TYR A 151 7.70 -4.38 -17.42
N LEU A 152 7.97 -5.48 -16.71
CA LEU A 152 7.15 -5.98 -15.62
C LEU A 152 7.74 -5.60 -14.27
N TYR A 153 6.87 -5.20 -13.36
CA TYR A 153 7.23 -4.82 -12.00
C TYR A 153 6.29 -5.51 -11.02
N GLY A 154 6.79 -6.49 -10.28
CA GLY A 154 6.07 -7.14 -9.20
C GLY A 154 5.83 -6.18 -8.05
N VAL A 155 4.60 -6.10 -7.56
CA VAL A 155 4.22 -5.20 -6.45
C VAL A 155 3.82 -6.03 -5.25
N THR A 156 4.44 -5.77 -4.10
CA THR A 156 4.14 -6.42 -2.82
C THR A 156 3.82 -5.36 -1.78
N ALA A 157 2.73 -5.53 -1.05
CA ALA A 157 2.31 -4.63 0.03
C ALA A 157 2.50 -5.29 1.40
N TYR A 158 2.90 -4.50 2.40
CA TYR A 158 3.14 -4.97 3.76
C TYR A 158 2.32 -4.13 4.75
N PRO A 159 1.59 -4.77 5.69
CA PRO A 159 0.85 -4.05 6.71
C PRO A 159 1.78 -3.47 7.78
N THR A 160 1.21 -2.70 8.71
CA THR A 160 1.84 -2.38 10.00
C THR A 160 2.08 -3.63 10.85
N GLY A 161 3.05 -3.57 11.77
CA GLY A 161 3.32 -4.65 12.74
C GLY A 161 4.79 -5.02 12.87
N GLU A 162 5.13 -5.82 13.88
CA GLU A 162 6.51 -6.26 14.13
C GLU A 162 7.01 -7.28 13.09
N LYS A 163 6.10 -8.15 12.61
CA LYS A 163 6.40 -9.20 11.63
C LYS A 163 5.36 -9.15 10.50
N PRO A 164 5.38 -8.11 9.66
CA PRO A 164 4.39 -7.94 8.62
C PRO A 164 4.57 -9.00 7.53
N TYR A 165 3.45 -9.61 7.11
CA TYR A 165 3.45 -10.52 5.98
C TYR A 165 3.30 -9.74 4.66
N GLY A 166 4.22 -9.98 3.73
CA GLY A 166 4.18 -9.37 2.40
C GLY A 166 3.16 -10.05 1.51
N GLN A 167 2.19 -9.27 1.01
CA GLN A 167 1.17 -9.73 0.08
C GLN A 167 1.52 -9.28 -1.34
N PHE A 168 1.81 -10.24 -2.22
CA PHE A 168 1.99 -9.97 -3.64
C PHE A 168 0.66 -9.58 -4.29
N LEU A 169 0.66 -8.46 -5.00
CA LEU A 169 -0.55 -7.85 -5.59
C LEU A 169 -0.64 -8.06 -7.11
N GLY A 170 0.45 -8.49 -7.74
CA GLY A 170 0.54 -8.67 -9.19
C GLY A 170 1.63 -7.85 -9.84
N TYR A 171 1.60 -7.80 -11.17
CA TYR A 171 2.60 -7.14 -12.00
C TYR A 171 2.07 -5.85 -12.65
N GLY A 172 2.79 -4.75 -12.44
CA GLY A 172 2.69 -3.54 -13.24
C GLY A 172 3.34 -3.77 -14.60
N ARG A 173 2.59 -3.52 -15.68
CA ARG A 173 3.08 -3.64 -17.06
C ARG A 173 3.29 -2.25 -17.63
N ILE A 174 4.53 -1.93 -18.01
CA ILE A 174 4.86 -0.66 -18.67
C ILE A 174 5.39 -0.97 -20.06
N GLN A 175 4.64 -0.55 -21.08
CA GLN A 175 5.09 -0.60 -22.47
C GLN A 175 6.05 0.57 -22.73
N ILE A 176 7.23 0.24 -23.23
CA ILE A 176 8.21 1.17 -23.78
C ILE A 176 8.28 0.92 -25.30
N THR A 177 8.15 1.97 -26.09
CA THR A 177 8.30 1.95 -27.55
C THR A 177 9.75 2.23 -27.90
N ASP A 178 10.26 1.57 -28.94
CA ASP A 178 11.57 1.88 -29.47
C ASP A 178 11.69 3.35 -29.85
N ARG A 179 12.91 3.86 -29.78
CA ARG A 179 13.21 5.19 -30.28
C ARG A 179 13.21 5.13 -31.81
N GLU A 180 12.23 5.78 -32.44
CA GLU A 180 12.28 6.00 -33.88
C GLU A 180 13.49 6.89 -34.19
N PHE A 181 14.51 6.31 -34.83
CA PHE A 181 15.52 7.09 -35.52
C PHE A 181 14.93 7.39 -36.90
N PHE A 182 14.80 8.68 -37.24
CA PHE A 182 14.44 9.09 -38.59
C PHE A 182 15.34 8.34 -39.58
N ARG A 183 14.72 7.52 -40.45
CA ARG A 183 15.35 6.94 -41.63
C ARG A 183 15.20 7.88 -42.80
#